data_AF-A0AAN5N7W4-F1
#
_entry.id   AF-A0AAN5N7W4-F1
#
_cell.length_a   1.000
_cell.length_b   1.000
_cell.length_c   1.000
_cell.angle_alpha   90.00
_cell.angle_beta   90.00
_cell.angle_gamma   90.00
#
_symmetry.space_group_name_H-M   'P 1'
#
loop_
_entity.id
_entity.type
_entity.pdbx_description
1 polymer ?
#
loop_
_entity_poly.entity_id
_entity_poly.type
_entity_poly.pdbx_seq_one_letter_code
_entity_poly.pdbx_strand_id
1 'polypeptide(L)'
;MTVYIDIVILENFLINFFLLYLTLQTLKDTIIYNRIILAAFLGAIYTLFVFVPGLNILTSLPLKLLFSFGMITIISERRELKTIIKRYITFLVITFAFCGTCFMFALVENQYNISESFIINDYSTKSIIFSLIISYILVSGVMNYFKNRAIINNFIYDLDVCIDSEVVNIKAFLDTGNGLVEPATALPVIIAEREKFRGVNIKEKDQFRIPYKVVDGNSGYMKGIKIDNIKLCNVNGETMTRDAILCFCDNKLSKEGEYEALLSRGII
;
A
#
# COMPACT_ATOMS: atom_id res chain seq x y z
N MET A 1 42.84 15.18 6.61
CA MET A 1 42.06 13.93 6.64
C MET A 1 42.55 13.03 5.52
N THR A 2 42.91 11.79 5.82
CA THR A 2 43.23 10.78 4.80
C THR A 2 41.93 10.10 4.37
N VAL A 3 41.72 9.97 3.06
CA VAL A 3 40.53 9.31 2.49
C VAL A 3 40.96 8.09 1.70
N TYR A 4 40.40 6.94 2.05
CA TYR A 4 40.65 5.65 1.42
C TYR A 4 39.63 5.43 0.29
N ILE A 5 40.08 5.57 -0.96
CA ILE A 5 39.23 5.51 -2.15
C ILE A 5 38.53 4.16 -2.29
N ASP A 6 39.24 3.08 -1.97
CA ASP A 6 38.74 1.71 -1.95
C ASP A 6 37.55 1.54 -1.00
N ILE A 7 37.63 2.11 0.21
CA ILE A 7 36.53 2.09 1.19
C ILE A 7 35.32 2.88 0.65
N VAL A 8 35.55 4.08 0.11
CA VAL A 8 34.47 4.92 -0.44
C VAL A 8 33.73 4.23 -1.59
N ILE A 9 34.46 3.57 -2.49
CA ILE A 9 33.87 2.81 -3.60
C ILE A 9 33.04 1.64 -3.06
N LEU A 10 33.59 0.87 -2.11
CA LEU A 10 32.90 -0.29 -1.55
C LEU A 10 31.61 0.11 -0.83
N GLU A 11 31.66 1.14 0.01
CA GLU A 11 30.49 1.65 0.72
C GLU A 11 29.41 2.14 -0.24
N ASN A 12 29.78 2.97 -1.22
CA ASN A 12 28.80 3.48 -2.19
C ASN A 12 28.27 2.38 -3.11
N PHE A 13 29.07 1.36 -3.42
CA PHE A 13 28.58 0.20 -4.15
C PHE A 13 27.51 -0.55 -3.33
N LEU A 14 27.77 -0.84 -2.06
CA LEU A 14 26.84 -1.54 -1.19
C LEU A 14 25.54 -0.75 -0.96
N ILE A 15 25.65 0.56 -0.72
CA ILE A 15 24.50 1.46 -0.55
C ILE A 15 23.67 1.47 -1.84
N ASN A 16 24.28 1.73 -3.00
CA ASN A 16 23.53 1.79 -4.26
C ASN A 16 22.90 0.43 -4.60
N PHE A 17 23.63 -0.68 -4.41
CA PHE A 17 23.09 -2.02 -4.60
C PHE A 17 21.84 -2.24 -3.75
N PHE A 18 21.91 -1.90 -2.46
CA PHE A 18 20.81 -2.07 -1.53
C PHE A 18 19.60 -1.19 -1.86
N LEU A 19 19.81 0.09 -2.18
CA LEU A 19 18.71 1.02 -2.53
C LEU A 19 18.02 0.60 -3.84
N LEU A 20 18.77 0.14 -4.84
CA LEU A 20 18.23 -0.38 -6.10
C LEU A 20 17.47 -1.69 -5.87
N TYR A 21 18.01 -2.61 -5.05
CA TYR A 21 17.32 -3.84 -4.65
C TYR A 21 15.99 -3.53 -3.95
N LEU A 22 16.00 -2.64 -2.97
CA LEU A 22 14.80 -2.19 -2.25
C LEU A 22 13.76 -1.57 -3.19
N THR A 23 14.21 -0.79 -4.17
CA THR A 23 13.33 -0.18 -5.17
C THR A 23 12.56 -1.25 -5.96
N LEU A 24 13.26 -2.27 -6.45
CA LEU A 24 12.63 -3.38 -7.20
C LEU A 24 11.71 -4.21 -6.30
N GLN A 25 12.13 -4.50 -5.06
CA GLN A 25 11.32 -5.21 -4.07
C GLN A 25 10.01 -4.47 -3.77
N THR A 26 10.09 -3.14 -3.57
CA THR A 26 8.94 -2.26 -3.30
C THR A 26 7.93 -2.29 -4.44
N LEU A 27 8.42 -2.30 -5.68
CA LEU A 27 7.58 -2.33 -6.87
C LEU A 27 7.13 -3.75 -7.26
N LYS A 28 7.61 -4.78 -6.56
CA LYS A 28 7.43 -6.20 -6.92
C LYS A 28 7.87 -6.50 -8.35
N ASP A 29 8.89 -5.78 -8.81
CA ASP A 29 9.53 -6.02 -10.11
C ASP A 29 10.45 -7.24 -10.04
N THR A 30 10.78 -7.79 -11.20
CA THR A 30 11.79 -8.84 -11.34
C THR A 30 13.18 -8.34 -10.93
N ILE A 31 13.89 -9.15 -10.15
CA ILE A 31 15.20 -8.80 -9.60
C ILE A 31 16.27 -9.53 -10.40
N ILE A 32 16.99 -8.79 -11.26
CA ILE A 32 18.17 -9.30 -11.97
C ILE A 32 19.43 -8.73 -11.32
N TYR A 33 20.07 -9.51 -10.44
CA TYR A 33 21.23 -9.10 -9.65
C TYR A 33 22.37 -8.52 -10.51
N ASN A 34 22.67 -9.10 -11.67
CA ASN A 34 23.75 -8.61 -12.53
C ASN A 34 23.52 -7.16 -13.01
N ARG A 35 22.26 -6.77 -13.25
CA ARG A 35 21.92 -5.39 -13.64
C ARG A 35 22.05 -4.43 -12.46
N ILE A 36 21.65 -4.87 -11.26
CA ILE A 36 21.80 -4.10 -10.02
C ILE A 36 23.28 -3.86 -9.74
N ILE A 37 24.12 -4.90 -9.86
CA ILE A 37 25.57 -4.79 -9.67
C ILE A 37 26.15 -3.75 -10.64
N LEU A 38 25.81 -3.82 -11.93
CA LEU A 38 26.30 -2.86 -12.93
C LEU A 38 25.87 -1.43 -12.64
N ALA A 39 24.59 -1.22 -12.27
CA ALA A 39 24.07 0.08 -11.88
C ALA A 39 24.71 0.61 -10.59
N ALA A 40 24.92 -0.24 -9.59
CA ALA A 40 25.57 0.11 -8.33
C ALA A 40 27.04 0.51 -8.53
N PHE A 41 27.76 -0.17 -9.42
CA PHE A 41 29.12 0.23 -9.82
C PHE A 41 29.14 1.61 -10.48
N LEU A 42 28.17 1.91 -11.35
CA LEU A 42 28.06 3.25 -11.95
C LEU A 42 27.89 4.33 -10.86
N GLY A 43 27.03 4.08 -9.86
CA GLY A 43 26.85 4.97 -8.71
C GLY A 43 28.11 5.11 -7.85
N ALA A 44 28.82 4.00 -7.60
CA ALA A 44 30.06 4.00 -6.83
C ALA A 44 31.17 4.80 -7.53
N ILE A 45 31.38 4.58 -8.83
CA ILE A 45 32.38 5.32 -9.62
C ILE A 45 32.03 6.81 -9.67
N TYR A 46 30.75 7.15 -9.79
CA TYR A 46 30.30 8.55 -9.81
C TYR A 46 30.73 9.32 -8.55
N THR A 47 30.83 8.66 -7.39
CA THR A 47 31.27 9.32 -6.14
C THR A 47 32.71 9.82 -6.19
N LEU A 48 33.55 9.23 -7.06
CA LEU A 48 34.95 9.64 -7.20
C LEU A 48 35.11 11.03 -7.80
N PHE A 49 34.11 11.55 -8.51
CA PHE A 49 34.17 12.90 -9.08
C PHE A 49 34.29 14.00 -8.03
N VAL A 50 33.96 13.71 -6.76
CA VAL A 50 34.20 14.64 -5.63
C VAL A 50 35.71 14.86 -5.41
N PHE A 51 36.56 13.89 -5.73
CA PHE A 51 38.01 13.96 -5.54
C PHE A 51 38.78 14.47 -6.75
N VAL A 52 38.13 14.68 -7.91
CA VAL A 52 38.80 15.09 -9.15
C VAL A 52 38.71 16.62 -9.32
N PRO A 53 39.83 17.36 -9.19
CA PRO A 53 39.85 18.81 -9.37
C PRO A 53 39.40 19.18 -10.80
N GLY A 54 38.57 20.21 -10.93
CA GLY A 54 38.07 20.69 -12.23
C GLY A 54 36.80 20.00 -12.75
N LEU A 55 36.37 18.90 -12.12
CA LEU A 55 35.12 18.21 -12.45
C LEU A 55 33.97 18.51 -11.47
N ASN A 56 34.07 19.58 -10.68
CA ASN A 56 33.08 19.95 -9.67
C ASN A 56 31.66 20.11 -10.24
N ILE A 57 31.53 20.49 -11.52
CA ILE A 57 30.22 20.57 -12.19
C ILE A 57 29.47 19.23 -12.16
N LEU A 58 30.19 18.10 -12.24
CA LEU A 58 29.63 16.75 -12.18
C LEU A 58 28.98 16.43 -10.83
N THR A 59 29.35 17.16 -9.77
CA THR A 59 28.78 16.99 -8.42
C THR A 59 27.50 17.82 -8.19
N SER A 60 27.08 18.61 -9.18
CA SER A 60 25.86 19.42 -9.13
C SER A 60 24.59 18.56 -9.03
N LEU A 61 23.55 19.12 -8.39
CA LEU A 61 22.27 18.42 -8.20
C LEU A 61 21.66 17.88 -9.52
N PRO A 62 21.62 18.64 -10.64
CA PRO A 62 21.06 18.13 -11.89
C PRO A 62 21.79 16.90 -12.41
N LEU A 63 23.13 16.85 -12.28
CA LEU A 63 23.90 15.70 -12.72
C LEU A 63 23.78 14.51 -11.78
N LYS A 64 23.65 14.72 -10.46
CA LYS A 64 23.28 13.64 -9.51
C LYS A 64 21.97 12.97 -9.91
N LEU A 65 20.95 13.77 -10.26
CA LEU A 65 19.66 13.28 -10.73
C LEU A 65 19.79 12.55 -12.09
N LEU A 66 20.62 13.05 -13.00
CA LEU A 66 20.85 12.38 -14.28
C LEU A 66 21.54 11.02 -14.14
N PHE A 67 22.59 10.93 -13.31
CA PHE A 67 23.31 9.66 -13.08
C PHE A 67 22.43 8.63 -12.38
N SER A 68 21.65 9.04 -11.37
CA SER A 68 20.68 8.15 -10.73
C SER A 68 19.57 7.71 -11.67
N PHE A 69 19.10 8.57 -12.58
CA PHE A 69 18.20 8.16 -13.65
C PHE A 69 18.85 7.09 -14.55
N GLY A 70 20.12 7.29 -14.91
CA GLY A 70 20.93 6.29 -15.63
C GLY A 70 20.97 4.92 -14.93
N MET A 71 21.20 4.88 -13.61
CA MET A 71 21.14 3.64 -12.82
C MET A 71 19.78 2.93 -12.96
N ILE A 72 18.67 3.68 -12.93
CA ILE A 72 17.32 3.13 -13.10
C ILE A 72 17.07 2.59 -14.50
N THR A 73 17.63 3.23 -15.55
CA THR A 73 17.53 2.70 -16.92
C THR A 73 18.24 1.36 -17.08
N ILE A 74 19.37 1.15 -16.39
CA ILE A 74 20.15 -0.10 -16.43
C ILE A 74 19.36 -1.26 -15.81
N ILE A 75 18.78 -1.06 -14.63
CA ILE A 75 18.00 -2.10 -13.94
C ILE A 75 16.65 -2.36 -14.62
N SER A 76 16.19 -1.45 -15.48
CA SER A 76 14.89 -1.58 -16.13
C SER A 76 14.91 -2.60 -17.28
N GLU A 77 14.16 -3.69 -17.11
CA GLU A 77 13.92 -4.65 -18.19
C GLU A 77 13.01 -4.08 -19.27
N ARG A 78 11.81 -3.64 -18.85
CA ARG A 78 10.86 -2.95 -19.71
C ARG A 78 11.29 -1.50 -19.89
N ARG A 79 11.43 -1.07 -21.15
CA ARG A 79 11.82 0.31 -21.51
C ARG A 79 10.65 1.26 -21.66
N GLU A 80 9.51 0.95 -21.04
CA GLU A 80 8.36 1.85 -21.03
C GLU A 80 8.63 3.06 -20.12
N LEU A 81 8.44 4.26 -20.65
CA LEU A 81 8.75 5.51 -19.94
C LEU A 81 7.98 5.64 -18.62
N LYS A 82 6.70 5.23 -18.58
CA LYS A 82 5.87 5.26 -17.36
C LYS A 82 6.46 4.38 -16.27
N THR A 83 6.91 3.17 -16.61
CA THR A 83 7.53 2.23 -15.65
C THR A 83 8.86 2.76 -15.15
N ILE A 84 9.69 3.33 -16.03
CA ILE A 84 10.98 3.92 -15.65
C ILE A 84 10.78 5.10 -14.70
N ILE A 85 9.85 6.00 -15.00
CA ILE A 85 9.53 7.14 -14.13
C ILE A 85 9.03 6.65 -12.77
N LYS A 86 8.16 5.64 -12.73
CA LYS A 86 7.68 5.04 -11.47
C LYS A 86 8.83 4.47 -10.63
N ARG A 87 9.75 3.73 -11.26
CA ARG A 87 10.97 3.20 -10.62
C ARG A 87 11.86 4.32 -10.09
N TYR A 88 12.06 5.36 -10.89
CA TYR A 88 12.90 6.49 -10.53
C TYR A 88 12.33 7.28 -9.33
N ILE A 89 11.03 7.59 -9.33
CA ILE A 89 10.38 8.24 -8.19
C ILE A 89 10.50 7.37 -6.93
N THR A 90 10.27 6.07 -7.05
CA THR A 90 10.38 5.13 -5.92
C THR A 90 11.82 5.09 -5.37
N PHE A 91 12.83 5.03 -6.24
CA PHE A 91 14.23 5.08 -5.86
C PHE A 91 14.58 6.38 -5.14
N LEU A 92 14.10 7.53 -5.62
CA LEU A 92 14.31 8.82 -4.96
C LEU A 92 13.70 8.84 -3.56
N VAL A 93 12.45 8.38 -3.40
CA VAL A 93 11.79 8.32 -2.07
C VAL A 93 12.59 7.46 -1.10
N ILE A 94 13.03 6.27 -1.53
CA ILE A 94 13.85 5.38 -0.69
C ILE A 94 15.21 6.01 -0.36
N THR A 95 15.84 6.67 -1.34
CA THR A 95 17.11 7.38 -1.14
C THR A 95 16.96 8.54 -0.15
N PHE A 96 15.87 9.32 -0.24
CA PHE A 96 15.60 10.41 0.71
C PHE A 96 15.35 9.88 2.13
N ALA A 97 14.61 8.77 2.27
CA ALA A 97 14.44 8.11 3.57
C ALA A 97 15.79 7.68 4.16
N PHE A 98 16.65 7.06 3.34
CA PHE A 98 18.01 6.68 3.73
C PHE A 98 18.85 7.89 4.13
N CYS A 99 18.90 8.94 3.30
CA CYS A 99 19.59 10.19 3.63
C CYS A 99 19.09 10.81 4.94
N GLY A 100 17.77 10.77 5.20
CA GLY A 100 17.18 11.23 6.45
C GLY A 100 17.69 10.43 7.67
N THR A 101 17.77 9.10 7.55
CA THR A 101 18.35 8.26 8.62
C THR A 101 19.85 8.53 8.83
N CYS A 102 20.61 8.70 7.73
CA CYS A 102 22.03 9.06 7.82
C CYS A 102 22.24 10.42 8.47
N PHE A 103 21.40 11.41 8.14
CA PHE A 103 21.44 12.73 8.73
C PHE A 103 21.09 12.71 10.22
N MET A 104 20.11 11.89 10.62
CA MET A 104 19.81 11.67 12.04
C MET A 104 21.03 11.17 12.80
N PHE A 105 21.74 10.15 12.29
CA PHE A 105 22.97 9.68 12.94
C PHE A 105 24.08 10.73 12.94
N ALA A 106 24.20 11.51 11.86
CA ALA A 106 25.19 12.60 11.81
C ALA A 106 24.95 13.63 12.93
N LEU A 107 23.69 13.94 13.25
CA LEU A 107 23.32 14.83 14.36
C LEU A 107 23.57 14.23 15.75
N VAL A 108 23.56 12.89 15.88
CA VAL A 108 23.86 12.20 17.14
C VAL A 108 25.36 12.11 17.38
N GLU A 109 26.14 11.88 16.32
CA GLU A 109 27.60 11.71 16.41
C GLU A 109 28.36 13.04 16.47
N ASN A 110 27.75 14.15 16.04
CA ASN A 110 28.39 15.46 15.99
C ASN A 110 27.64 16.47 16.84
N GLN A 111 28.36 17.39 17.48
CA GLN A 111 27.74 18.49 18.22
C GLN A 111 27.02 19.42 17.23
N TYR A 112 25.69 19.51 17.37
CA TYR A 112 24.87 20.41 16.59
C TYR A 112 24.46 21.62 17.44
N ASN A 113 25.07 22.77 17.15
CA ASN A 113 24.63 24.07 17.68
C ASN A 113 23.88 24.83 16.59
N ILE A 114 22.66 25.27 16.87
CA ILE A 114 21.81 26.01 15.91
C ILE A 114 22.49 27.30 15.43
N SER A 115 23.37 27.89 16.24
CA SER A 115 24.09 29.14 15.95
C SER A 115 25.36 28.96 15.12
N GLU A 116 25.82 27.72 14.91
CA GLU A 116 27.09 27.44 14.23
C GLU A 116 26.85 26.63 12.94
N SER A 117 27.80 26.70 12.01
CA SER A 117 27.77 25.84 10.83
C SER A 117 27.90 24.37 11.26
N PHE A 118 27.00 23.52 10.79
CA PHE A 118 27.08 22.09 11.05
C PHE A 118 28.27 21.48 10.28
N ILE A 119 29.24 20.96 11.02
CA ILE A 119 30.41 20.28 10.47
C ILE A 119 30.36 18.82 10.93
N ILE A 120 30.41 17.90 9.97
CA ILE A 120 30.53 16.47 10.23
C ILE A 120 32.01 16.17 10.35
N ASN A 121 32.50 16.06 11.59
CA ASN A 121 33.89 15.73 11.89
C ASN A 121 34.07 14.21 12.02
N ASP A 122 33.12 13.56 12.70
CA ASP A 122 33.10 12.12 12.90
C ASP A 122 31.84 11.54 12.24
N TYR A 123 32.04 10.50 11.44
CA TYR A 123 30.93 9.71 10.90
C TYR A 123 31.29 8.24 10.87
N SER A 124 30.62 7.43 11.69
CA SER A 124 30.93 6.00 11.78
C SER A 124 30.36 5.22 10.59
N THR A 125 31.15 4.30 10.04
CA THR A 125 30.68 3.33 9.03
C THR A 125 29.54 2.45 9.58
N LYS A 126 29.48 2.26 10.90
CA LYS A 126 28.37 1.58 11.59
C LYS A 126 27.04 2.33 11.40
N SER A 127 27.08 3.65 11.38
CA SER A 127 25.89 4.49 11.22
C SER A 127 25.29 4.35 9.83
N ILE A 128 26.10 4.12 8.80
CA ILE A 128 25.62 3.75 7.46
C ILE A 128 24.85 2.42 7.50
N ILE A 129 25.41 1.40 8.15
CA ILE A 129 24.76 0.08 8.24
C ILE A 129 23.42 0.19 8.99
N PHE A 130 23.39 0.89 10.13
CA PHE A 130 22.14 1.12 10.86
C PHE A 130 21.12 1.93 10.05
N SER A 131 21.56 2.94 9.30
CA SER A 131 20.70 3.68 8.36
C SER A 131 20.05 2.77 7.32
N LEU A 132 20.80 1.82 6.74
CA LEU A 132 20.26 0.86 5.78
C LEU A 132 19.20 -0.04 6.44
N ILE A 133 19.46 -0.53 7.65
CA ILE A 133 18.51 -1.37 8.42
C ILE A 133 17.23 -0.59 8.76
N ILE A 134 17.35 0.63 9.29
CA ILE A 134 16.20 1.45 9.64
C ILE A 134 15.40 1.81 8.39
N SER A 135 16.07 2.17 7.30
CA SER A 135 15.42 2.43 6.01
C SER A 135 14.65 1.23 5.50
N TYR A 136 15.20 0.00 5.63
CA TYR A 136 14.49 -1.23 5.30
C TYR A 136 13.20 -1.39 6.09
N ILE A 137 13.27 -1.20 7.41
CA ILE A 137 12.14 -1.35 8.33
C ILE A 137 11.04 -0.33 8.00
N LEU A 138 11.42 0.94 7.79
CA LEU A 138 10.49 2.00 7.43
C LEU A 138 9.77 1.70 6.10
N VAL A 139 10.53 1.38 5.05
CA VAL A 139 9.96 1.06 3.73
C VAL A 139 9.07 -0.18 3.81
N SER A 140 9.52 -1.24 4.49
CA SER A 140 8.75 -2.48 4.65
C SER A 140 7.46 -2.26 5.46
N GLY A 141 7.52 -1.45 6.52
CA GLY A 141 6.35 -1.11 7.34
C GLY A 141 5.29 -0.36 6.54
N VAL A 142 5.71 0.64 5.76
CA VAL A 142 4.83 1.39 4.86
C VAL A 142 4.20 0.46 3.82
N MET A 143 4.99 -0.43 3.21
CA MET A 143 4.49 -1.39 2.24
C MET A 143 3.47 -2.37 2.82
N ASN A 144 3.69 -2.85 4.04
CA ASN A 144 2.74 -3.74 4.72
C ASN A 144 1.42 -3.02 5.06
N TYR A 145 1.50 -1.76 5.48
CA TYR A 145 0.33 -0.92 5.73
C TYR A 145 -0.54 -0.77 4.47
N PHE A 146 0.07 -0.43 3.33
CA PHE A 146 -0.66 -0.32 2.05
C PHE A 146 -1.19 -1.66 1.55
N LYS A 147 -0.43 -2.75 1.70
CA LYS A 147 -0.88 -4.10 1.31
C LYS A 147 -2.15 -4.50 2.07
N ASN A 148 -2.20 -4.26 3.37
CA ASN A 148 -3.35 -4.62 4.19
C ASN A 148 -4.61 -3.82 3.80
N ARG A 149 -4.48 -2.52 3.51
CA ARG A 149 -5.60 -1.71 3.00
C ARG A 149 -6.05 -2.13 1.60
N ALA A 150 -5.12 -2.49 0.71
CA ALA A 150 -5.46 -2.97 -0.62
C ALA A 150 -6.23 -4.31 -0.59
N ILE A 151 -5.89 -5.21 0.34
CA ILE A 151 -6.62 -6.47 0.52
C ILE A 151 -8.06 -6.20 0.96
N ILE A 152 -8.28 -5.32 1.92
CA ILE A 152 -9.62 -4.96 2.39
C ILE A 152 -10.47 -4.41 1.25
N ASN A 153 -9.91 -3.48 0.45
CA ASN A 153 -10.62 -2.90 -0.69
C ASN A 153 -11.09 -3.96 -1.71
N ASN A 154 -10.32 -5.02 -1.95
CA ASN A 154 -10.73 -6.08 -2.89
C ASN A 154 -11.97 -6.88 -2.43
N PHE A 155 -12.34 -6.78 -1.15
CA PHE A 155 -13.54 -7.40 -0.60
C PHE A 155 -14.67 -6.39 -0.38
N ILE A 156 -14.47 -5.11 -0.73
CA ILE A 156 -15.52 -4.08 -0.65
C ILE A 156 -16.18 -3.94 -2.01
N TYR A 157 -17.51 -4.00 -2.02
CA TYR A 157 -18.37 -3.81 -3.18
C TYR A 157 -19.25 -2.59 -2.95
N ASP A 158 -19.40 -1.76 -3.98
CA ASP A 158 -20.45 -0.74 -3.99
C ASP A 158 -21.77 -1.43 -4.37
N LEU A 159 -22.80 -1.26 -3.53
CA LEU A 159 -24.13 -1.82 -3.73
C LEU A 159 -25.12 -0.71 -4.03
N ASP A 160 -25.83 -0.86 -5.16
CA ASP A 160 -27.03 -0.09 -5.46
C ASP A 160 -28.25 -0.96 -5.10
N VAL A 161 -28.90 -0.64 -3.99
CA VAL A 161 -30.09 -1.35 -3.51
C VAL A 161 -31.33 -0.56 -3.92
N CYS A 162 -32.07 -1.07 -4.89
CA CYS A 162 -33.32 -0.48 -5.35
C CYS A 162 -34.49 -1.03 -4.52
N ILE A 163 -35.14 -0.16 -3.76
CA ILE A 163 -36.36 -0.47 -3.02
C ILE A 163 -37.45 0.48 -3.51
N ASP A 164 -38.37 -0.07 -4.30
CA ASP A 164 -39.47 0.67 -4.93
C ASP A 164 -38.92 1.76 -5.88
N SER A 165 -39.07 3.04 -5.55
CA SER A 165 -38.52 4.16 -6.34
C SER A 165 -37.23 4.74 -5.76
N GLU A 166 -36.75 4.24 -4.62
CA GLU A 166 -35.55 4.75 -3.94
C GLU A 166 -34.35 3.85 -4.19
N VAL A 167 -33.20 4.47 -4.47
CA VAL A 167 -31.93 3.77 -4.64
C VAL A 167 -31.04 4.16 -3.47
N VAL A 168 -30.63 3.16 -2.70
CA VAL A 168 -29.71 3.34 -1.57
C VAL A 168 -28.34 2.79 -1.96
N ASN A 169 -27.35 3.68 -1.98
CA ASN A 169 -25.97 3.32 -2.28
C ASN A 169 -25.20 3.09 -0.98
N ILE A 170 -24.67 1.89 -0.79
CA ILE A 170 -23.89 1.51 0.39
C ILE A 170 -22.65 0.73 0.00
N LYS A 171 -21.64 0.72 0.86
CA LYS A 171 -20.49 -0.17 0.69
C LYS A 171 -20.72 -1.45 1.48
N ALA A 172 -20.51 -2.60 0.85
CA ALA A 172 -20.63 -3.88 1.52
C ALA A 172 -19.32 -4.66 1.48
N PHE A 173 -18.98 -5.30 2.59
CA PHE A 173 -17.83 -6.17 2.70
C PHE A 173 -18.23 -7.62 2.44
N LEU A 174 -17.51 -8.30 1.56
CA LEU A 174 -17.65 -9.74 1.32
C LEU A 174 -17.08 -10.52 2.48
N ASP A 175 -17.96 -10.95 3.38
CA ASP A 175 -17.60 -11.82 4.47
C ASP A 175 -17.70 -13.28 4.01
N THR A 176 -16.56 -13.85 3.63
CA THR A 176 -16.47 -15.26 3.23
C THR A 176 -16.88 -16.25 4.33
N GLY A 177 -16.88 -15.81 5.60
CA GLY A 177 -17.39 -16.57 6.75
C GLY A 177 -18.91 -16.49 6.90
N ASN A 178 -19.56 -15.49 6.29
CA ASN A 178 -21.01 -15.38 6.28
C ASN A 178 -21.62 -16.39 5.28
N GLY A 179 -22.19 -17.46 5.82
CA GLY A 179 -22.89 -18.50 5.07
C GLY A 179 -24.42 -18.39 5.13
N LEU A 180 -24.97 -17.22 5.52
CA LEU A 180 -26.41 -17.06 5.64
C LEU A 180 -27.10 -17.13 4.28
N VAL A 181 -28.17 -17.93 4.26
CA VAL A 181 -29.05 -18.15 3.11
C VAL A 181 -30.50 -18.23 3.61
N GLU A 182 -31.43 -17.86 2.75
CA GLU A 182 -32.86 -18.11 3.00
C GLU A 182 -33.17 -19.60 2.76
N PRO A 183 -33.74 -20.33 3.74
CA PRO A 183 -33.87 -21.79 3.65
C PRO A 183 -34.73 -22.32 2.49
N ALA A 184 -35.75 -21.60 2.04
CA ALA A 184 -36.67 -22.09 1.02
C ALA A 184 -36.20 -21.85 -0.42
N THR A 185 -35.64 -20.66 -0.68
CA THR A 185 -35.21 -20.17 -2.00
C THR A 185 -33.71 -20.26 -2.21
N ALA A 186 -32.94 -20.54 -1.15
CA ALA A 186 -31.47 -20.52 -1.13
C ALA A 186 -30.86 -19.16 -1.52
N LEU A 187 -31.65 -18.07 -1.47
CA LEU A 187 -31.15 -16.73 -1.77
C LEU A 187 -30.09 -16.31 -0.74
N PRO A 188 -28.99 -15.67 -1.18
CA PRO A 188 -27.97 -15.16 -0.27
C PRO A 188 -28.54 -14.05 0.60
N VAL A 189 -28.00 -13.91 1.82
CA VAL A 189 -28.44 -12.88 2.78
C VAL A 189 -27.39 -11.78 2.88
N ILE A 190 -27.84 -10.54 2.72
CA ILE A 190 -27.06 -9.32 2.96
C ILE A 190 -27.49 -8.75 4.30
N ILE A 191 -26.55 -8.43 5.18
CA ILE A 191 -26.84 -7.73 6.44
C ILE A 191 -26.40 -6.29 6.28
N ALA A 192 -27.31 -5.32 6.40
CA ALA A 192 -26.99 -3.90 6.27
C ALA A 192 -27.37 -3.09 7.51
N GLU A 193 -26.66 -2.00 7.74
CA GLU A 193 -26.96 -1.07 8.83
C GLU A 193 -28.32 -0.39 8.62
N ARG A 194 -29.23 -0.53 9.59
CA ARG A 194 -30.58 0.05 9.53
C ARG A 194 -30.56 1.57 9.34
N GLU A 195 -29.53 2.24 9.86
CA GLU A 195 -29.38 3.69 9.76
C GLU A 195 -29.41 4.19 8.31
N LYS A 196 -28.84 3.44 7.36
CA LYS A 196 -28.79 3.80 5.94
C LYS A 196 -30.14 3.68 5.22
N PHE A 197 -31.10 2.98 5.81
CA PHE A 197 -32.41 2.69 5.21
C PHE A 197 -33.57 3.39 5.93
N ARG A 198 -33.30 4.38 6.80
CA ARG A 198 -34.34 5.09 7.59
C ARG A 198 -35.37 5.84 6.73
N GLY A 199 -35.01 6.26 5.52
CA GLY A 199 -35.90 6.98 4.59
C GLY A 199 -36.82 6.07 3.77
N VAL A 200 -36.52 4.76 3.72
CA VAL A 200 -37.16 3.84 2.78
C VAL A 200 -38.39 3.19 3.41
N ASN A 201 -39.51 3.14 2.67
CA ASN A 201 -40.72 2.48 3.14
C ASN A 201 -40.64 0.94 3.03
N ILE A 202 -40.19 0.30 4.10
CA ILE A 202 -40.00 -1.17 4.16
C ILE A 202 -41.26 -1.92 4.64
N LYS A 203 -42.29 -1.22 5.12
CA LYS A 203 -43.39 -1.82 5.90
C LYS A 203 -44.34 -2.71 5.10
N GLU A 204 -44.44 -2.53 3.79
CA GLU A 204 -45.42 -3.22 2.94
C GLU A 204 -44.87 -4.48 2.25
N LYS A 205 -43.59 -4.83 2.46
CA LYS A 205 -42.95 -5.98 1.81
C LYS A 205 -43.04 -7.26 2.63
N ASP A 206 -43.07 -8.40 1.94
CA ASP A 206 -43.01 -9.72 2.53
C ASP A 206 -41.76 -9.88 3.40
N GLN A 207 -41.98 -10.23 4.67
CA GLN A 207 -40.91 -10.42 5.65
C GLN A 207 -40.52 -11.89 5.75
N PHE A 208 -39.29 -12.19 5.36
CA PHE A 208 -38.67 -13.49 5.54
C PHE A 208 -38.06 -13.60 6.94
N ARG A 209 -38.11 -14.79 7.52
CA ARG A 209 -37.42 -15.13 8.77
C ARG A 209 -36.20 -15.97 8.46
N ILE A 210 -35.03 -15.38 8.60
CA ILE A 210 -33.74 -16.01 8.31
C ILE A 210 -33.18 -16.59 9.60
N PRO A 211 -33.11 -17.92 9.77
CA PRO A 211 -32.44 -18.52 10.91
C PRO A 211 -30.93 -18.24 10.82
N TYR A 212 -30.33 -17.88 11.95
CA TYR A 212 -28.88 -17.72 12.05
C TYR A 212 -28.34 -18.46 13.28
N LYS A 213 -27.07 -18.83 13.20
CA LYS A 213 -26.30 -19.40 14.31
C LYS A 213 -24.97 -18.66 14.40
N VAL A 214 -24.67 -18.14 15.57
CA VAL A 214 -23.41 -17.45 15.87
C VAL A 214 -22.39 -18.42 16.49
N VAL A 215 -21.12 -18.03 16.45
CA VAL A 215 -19.98 -18.88 16.81
C VAL A 215 -20.01 -19.33 18.27
N ASP A 216 -20.55 -18.50 19.17
CA ASP A 216 -20.72 -18.82 20.59
C ASP A 216 -21.85 -19.84 20.88
N GLY A 217 -22.49 -20.35 19.83
CA GLY A 217 -23.53 -21.37 19.92
C GLY A 217 -24.95 -20.80 20.00
N ASN A 218 -25.11 -19.49 20.15
CA ASN A 218 -26.43 -18.87 20.14
C ASN A 218 -27.08 -18.98 18.75
N SER A 219 -28.39 -19.16 18.73
CA SER A 219 -29.17 -19.23 17.50
C SER A 219 -30.39 -18.33 17.61
N GLY A 220 -30.79 -17.75 16.50
CA GLY A 220 -31.94 -16.85 16.45
C GLY A 220 -32.51 -16.72 15.06
N TYR A 221 -33.40 -15.74 14.90
CA TYR A 221 -34.00 -15.39 13.63
C TYR A 221 -33.81 -13.91 13.35
N MET A 222 -33.42 -13.60 12.13
CA MET A 222 -33.36 -12.24 11.61
C MET A 222 -34.52 -12.02 10.66
N LYS A 223 -35.08 -10.81 10.65
CA LYS A 223 -36.08 -10.43 9.66
C LYS A 223 -35.37 -9.87 8.43
N GLY A 224 -35.78 -10.32 7.25
CA GLY A 224 -35.27 -9.81 5.99
C GLY A 224 -36.38 -9.57 4.99
N ILE A 225 -36.08 -8.80 3.96
CA ILE A 225 -36.95 -8.53 2.81
C ILE A 225 -36.25 -9.03 1.55
N LYS A 226 -37.00 -9.59 0.60
CA LYS A 226 -36.45 -9.94 -0.71
C LYS A 226 -36.26 -8.67 -1.51
N ILE A 227 -35.05 -8.48 -2.04
CA ILE A 227 -34.73 -7.43 -2.99
C ILE A 227 -34.26 -8.08 -4.28
N ASP A 228 -34.87 -7.65 -5.38
CA ASP A 228 -34.53 -8.12 -6.71
C ASP A 228 -33.55 -7.14 -7.38
N ASN A 229 -32.68 -7.69 -8.23
CA ASN A 229 -31.74 -6.91 -9.05
C ASN A 229 -30.80 -5.96 -8.28
N ILE A 230 -30.24 -6.40 -7.15
CA ILE A 230 -29.19 -5.64 -6.46
C ILE A 230 -27.96 -5.61 -7.36
N LYS A 231 -27.47 -4.41 -7.66
CA LYS A 231 -26.25 -4.24 -8.45
C LYS A 231 -25.05 -4.15 -7.51
N LEU A 232 -24.07 -5.02 -7.73
CA LEU A 232 -22.80 -5.02 -7.02
C LEU A 232 -21.69 -4.61 -7.98
N CYS A 233 -20.88 -3.65 -7.58
CA CYS A 233 -19.71 -3.19 -8.35
C CYS A 233 -18.45 -3.42 -7.52
N ASN A 234 -17.50 -4.19 -8.07
CA ASN A 234 -16.19 -4.37 -7.44
C ASN A 234 -15.27 -3.17 -7.75
N VAL A 235 -14.20 -3.00 -6.98
CA VAL A 235 -13.14 -1.99 -7.18
C VAL A 235 -12.49 -2.08 -8.57
N ASN A 236 -12.51 -3.26 -9.21
CA ASN A 236 -12.02 -3.47 -10.57
C ASN A 236 -12.99 -2.98 -11.67
N GLY A 237 -14.18 -2.46 -11.30
CA GLY A 237 -15.22 -2.01 -12.22
C GLY A 237 -16.12 -3.12 -12.78
N GLU A 238 -15.93 -4.36 -12.32
CA GLU A 238 -16.81 -5.49 -12.65
C GLU A 238 -18.16 -5.32 -11.95
N THR A 239 -19.24 -5.42 -12.73
CA THR A 239 -20.61 -5.28 -12.21
C THR A 239 -21.35 -6.61 -12.33
N MET A 240 -22.11 -6.94 -11.30
CA MET A 240 -23.00 -8.11 -11.27
C MET A 240 -24.35 -7.72 -10.67
N THR A 241 -25.39 -8.45 -11.07
CA THR A 241 -26.74 -8.23 -10.56
C THR A 241 -27.24 -9.52 -9.93
N ARG A 242 -27.77 -9.43 -8.70
CA ARG A 242 -28.21 -10.59 -7.91
C ARG A 242 -29.48 -10.26 -7.11
N ASP A 243 -30.32 -11.28 -6.96
CA ASP A 243 -31.41 -11.24 -5.98
C ASP A 243 -30.87 -11.70 -4.62
N ALA A 244 -31.30 -11.05 -3.55
CA ALA A 244 -30.86 -11.40 -2.20
C ALA A 244 -31.93 -11.06 -1.16
N ILE A 245 -31.79 -11.65 0.03
CA ILE A 245 -32.54 -11.20 1.20
C ILE A 245 -31.73 -10.12 1.92
N LEU A 246 -32.30 -8.94 2.04
CA LEU A 246 -31.74 -7.83 2.82
C LEU A 246 -32.25 -7.90 4.26
N CYS A 247 -31.35 -8.09 5.20
CA CYS A 247 -31.57 -8.04 6.63
C CYS A 247 -30.95 -6.78 7.24
N PHE A 248 -31.50 -6.32 8.36
CA PHE A 248 -31.04 -5.09 9.02
C PHE A 248 -30.43 -5.36 10.39
N CYS A 249 -29.31 -4.70 10.68
CA CYS A 249 -28.71 -4.63 12.01
C CYS A 249 -28.73 -3.19 12.55
N ASP A 250 -28.88 -3.05 13.87
CA ASP A 250 -28.88 -1.74 14.54
C ASP A 250 -27.47 -1.30 14.98
N ASN A 251 -26.52 -2.23 14.99
CA ASN A 251 -25.12 -1.97 15.32
C ASN A 251 -24.34 -1.56 14.07
N LYS A 252 -23.31 -0.73 14.27
CA LYS A 252 -22.32 -0.45 13.23
C LYS A 252 -21.48 -1.69 12.95
N LEU A 253 -21.32 -2.00 11.67
CA LEU A 253 -20.58 -3.16 11.17
C LEU A 253 -19.09 -2.85 11.06
N SER A 254 -18.73 -1.65 10.59
CA SER A 254 -17.33 -1.19 10.52
C SER A 254 -17.03 -0.12 11.57
N LYS A 255 -15.98 -0.32 12.37
CA LYS A 255 -15.50 0.67 13.35
C LYS A 255 -14.98 1.94 12.69
N GLU A 256 -14.31 1.80 11.53
CA GLU A 256 -13.74 2.91 10.75
C GLU A 256 -14.71 3.42 9.67
N GLY A 257 -15.91 2.83 9.52
CA GLY A 257 -16.89 3.22 8.51
C GLY A 257 -16.49 2.85 7.08
N GLU A 258 -15.66 1.83 6.90
CA GLU A 258 -15.18 1.37 5.58
C GLU A 258 -16.28 0.68 4.75
N TYR A 259 -17.27 0.09 5.44
CA TYR A 259 -18.43 -0.59 4.86
C TYR A 259 -19.62 -0.53 5.83
N GLU A 260 -20.82 -0.63 5.29
CA GLU A 260 -22.10 -0.53 6.01
C GLU A 260 -23.02 -1.73 5.77
N ALA A 261 -22.53 -2.74 5.05
CA ALA A 261 -23.19 -4.03 4.89
C ALA A 261 -22.19 -5.19 4.83
N LEU A 262 -22.68 -6.40 5.09
CA LEU A 262 -21.98 -7.67 4.94
C LEU A 262 -22.66 -8.49 3.85
N LEU A 263 -21.88 -8.94 2.87
CA LEU A 263 -22.33 -9.86 1.84
C LEU A 263 -22.05 -11.30 2.27
N SER A 264 -23.03 -12.18 2.09
CA SER A 264 -22.83 -13.63 2.17
C SER A 264 -21.97 -14.12 1.01
N ARG A 265 -21.13 -15.13 1.26
CA ARG A 265 -20.26 -15.74 0.24
C ARG A 265 -21.04 -16.26 -0.99
N GLY A 266 -22.31 -16.58 -0.84
CA GLY A 266 -23.15 -17.10 -1.92
C GLY A 266 -23.64 -16.05 -2.92
N ILE A 267 -23.27 -14.77 -2.74
CA ILE A 267 -23.70 -13.70 -3.65
C ILE A 267 -22.82 -13.58 -4.91
N ILE A 268 -21.56 -14.02 -4.82
CA ILE A 268 -20.57 -13.95 -5.90
C ILE A 268 -20.58 -15.25 -6.69
#